data_AF-A0AAW1T5V2-F1
#
_entry.id   AF-A0AAW1T5V2-F1
#
_cell.length_a   1.000
_cell.length_b   1.000
_cell.length_c   1.000
_cell.angle_alpha   90.00
_cell.angle_beta   90.00
_cell.angle_gamma   90.00
#
_symmetry.space_group_name_H-M   'P 1'
#
loop_
_entity.id
_entity.type
_entity.pdbx_description
1 polymer ?
#
loop_
_entity_poly.entity_id
_entity_poly.type
_entity_poly.pdbx_seq_one_letter_code
_entity_poly.pdbx_strand_id
1 'polypeptide(L)'
;MLHRYERGQVVLLRSPTDPDLLILKRIVGLEGDWVVVPDHADIETIPQGHCWVEGDNPVCSADSRSAYGSVPLGLIEGRARGIIWPPARISLVSQTTVAT
;
A
#
# COMPACT_ATOMS: atom_id res chain seq x y z
N MET A 1 -8.45 -6.00 -17.17
CA MET A 1 -9.15 -5.46 -15.99
C MET A 1 -8.58 -4.09 -15.69
N LEU A 2 -9.42 -3.06 -15.53
CA LEU A 2 -8.95 -1.73 -15.13
C LEU A 2 -8.65 -1.75 -13.63
N HIS A 3 -7.40 -1.91 -13.23
CA HIS A 3 -7.02 -1.80 -11.83
C HIS A 3 -7.15 -0.33 -11.41
N ARG A 4 -8.03 -0.05 -10.45
CA ARG A 4 -8.26 1.30 -9.90
C ARG A 4 -7.02 1.86 -9.20
N TYR A 5 -6.10 1.00 -8.78
CA TYR A 5 -4.91 1.30 -8.02
C TYR A 5 -3.67 0.79 -8.75
N GLU A 6 -2.53 1.42 -8.48
CA GLU A 6 -1.25 1.08 -9.07
C GLU A 6 -0.20 0.91 -7.97
N ARG A 7 0.83 0.10 -8.25
CA ARG A 7 2.00 -0.01 -7.37
C ARG A 7 2.66 1.36 -7.21
N GLY A 8 3.21 1.61 -6.02
CA GLY A 8 3.85 2.86 -5.65
C GLY A 8 2.89 3.97 -5.18
N GLN A 9 1.58 3.82 -5.35
CA GLN A 9 0.61 4.78 -4.83
C GLN A 9 0.60 4.79 -3.30
N VAL A 10 0.57 5.98 -2.70
CA VAL A 10 0.35 6.15 -1.26
C VAL A 10 -1.15 6.27 -1.02
N VAL A 11 -1.67 5.42 -0.16
CA VAL A 11 -3.11 5.27 0.10
C VAL A 11 -3.43 5.51 1.56
N LEU A 12 -4.58 6.14 1.79
CA LEU A 12 -5.24 6.22 3.08
C LEU A 12 -6.19 5.03 3.17
N LEU A 13 -6.01 4.18 4.18
CA LEU A 13 -6.86 3.03 4.41
C LEU A 13 -7.28 2.93 5.87
N ARG A 14 -8.44 2.32 6.09
CA ARG A 14 -8.86 1.89 7.42
C ARG A 14 -7.99 0.72 7.88
N SER A 15 -7.48 0.80 9.10
CA SER A 15 -6.59 -0.22 9.63
C SER A 15 -7.34 -1.56 9.73
N PRO A 16 -6.76 -2.67 9.22
CA PRO A 16 -7.37 -4.00 9.32
C PRO A 16 -7.52 -4.50 10.76
N THR A 17 -6.69 -3.99 11.68
CA THR A 17 -6.64 -4.45 13.08
C THR A 17 -7.35 -3.49 14.05
N ASP A 18 -7.62 -2.26 13.62
CA ASP A 18 -8.30 -1.24 14.42
C ASP A 18 -9.19 -0.38 13.50
N PRO A 19 -10.50 -0.68 13.41
CA PRO A 19 -11.39 0.00 12.49
C PRO A 19 -11.54 1.51 12.72
N ASP A 20 -11.18 2.02 13.89
CA ASP A 20 -11.29 3.46 14.20
C ASP A 20 -10.04 4.25 13.75
N LEU A 21 -8.98 3.54 13.35
CA LEU A 21 -7.72 4.12 12.91
C LEU A 21 -7.62 4.19 11.37
N LEU A 22 -7.33 5.38 10.85
CA LEU A 22 -6.88 5.56 9.46
C LEU A 22 -5.36 5.58 9.39
N ILE A 23 -4.80 4.83 8.45
CA ILE A 23 -3.34 4.71 8.25
C ILE A 23 -2.96 5.11 6.82
N LEU A 24 -1.74 5.64 6.67
CA LEU A 24 -1.12 5.92 5.37
C LEU A 24 -0.02 4.91 5.10
N LYS A 25 -0.14 4.20 3.98
CA LYS A 25 0.85 3.20 3.52
C LYS A 25 1.03 3.28 2.00
N ARG A 26 2.09 2.69 1.49
CA ARG A 26 2.37 2.59 0.06
C ARG A 26 1.96 1.22 -0.46
N ILE A 27 1.26 1.17 -1.58
CA ILE A 27 1.00 -0.08 -2.30
C ILE A 27 2.32 -0.58 -2.89
N VAL A 28 2.76 -1.75 -2.44
CA VAL A 28 3.95 -2.44 -2.98
C VAL A 28 3.55 -3.51 -3.97
N GLY A 29 2.43 -4.20 -3.73
CA GLY A 29 1.89 -5.22 -4.62
C GLY A 29 0.36 -5.18 -4.74
N LEU A 30 -0.15 -5.75 -5.83
CA LEU A 30 -1.56 -5.89 -6.17
C LEU A 30 -1.90 -7.35 -6.49
N GLU A 31 -3.18 -7.65 -6.71
CA GLU A 31 -3.66 -8.98 -7.07
C GLU A 31 -2.78 -9.67 -8.13
N GLY A 32 -2.42 -10.93 -7.86
CA GLY A 32 -1.55 -11.73 -8.72
C GLY A 32 -0.04 -11.50 -8.54
N ASP A 33 0.38 -10.50 -7.76
CA ASP A 33 1.79 -10.29 -7.47
C ASP A 33 2.30 -11.29 -6.44
N TRP A 34 3.58 -11.61 -6.56
CA TRP A 34 4.29 -12.43 -5.57
C TRP A 34 4.92 -11.54 -4.50
N VAL A 35 4.69 -11.88 -3.24
CA VAL A 35 5.25 -11.21 -2.07
C VAL A 35 5.95 -12.20 -1.15
N VAL A 36 6.99 -11.75 -0.47
CA VAL A 36 7.69 -12.54 0.54
C VAL A 36 7.07 -12.25 1.90
N VAL A 37 6.58 -13.28 2.57
CA VAL A 37 6.04 -13.19 3.93
C VAL A 37 7.20 -13.45 4.90
N PRO A 38 7.62 -12.46 5.71
CA PRO A 38 8.85 -12.57 6.52
C PRO A 38 8.82 -13.71 7.54
N ASP A 39 7.66 -14.00 8.12
CA ASP A 39 7.54 -14.93 9.25
C ASP A 39 7.84 -16.39 8.89
N HIS A 40 7.65 -16.76 7.63
CA HIS A 40 7.83 -18.14 7.15
C HIS A 40 8.85 -18.26 6.02
N ALA A 41 9.41 -17.13 5.56
CA ALA A 41 10.22 -17.05 4.34
C ALA A 41 9.50 -17.63 3.10
N ASP A 42 8.17 -17.66 3.14
CA ASP A 42 7.33 -18.17 2.07
C ASP A 42 7.02 -17.07 1.06
N ILE A 43 6.80 -17.50 -0.18
CA ILE A 43 6.35 -16.64 -1.27
C ILE A 43 4.85 -16.89 -1.46
N GLU A 44 4.04 -15.86 -1.25
CA GLU A 44 2.59 -15.91 -1.44
C GLU A 44 2.17 -15.05 -2.63
N THR A 45 1.11 -15.46 -3.33
CA THR A 45 0.44 -14.61 -4.33
C THR A 45 -0.62 -13.76 -3.66
N ILE A 46 -0.65 -12.47 -3.94
CA ILE A 46 -1.70 -11.57 -3.44
C ILE A 46 -3.05 -12.01 -4.01
N PRO A 47 -4.06 -12.32 -3.16
CA PRO A 47 -5.38 -12.74 -3.61
C PRO A 47 -6.10 -11.67 -4.44
N GLN A 48 -7.09 -12.11 -5.22
CA GLN A 48 -7.96 -11.20 -5.97
C GLN A 48 -8.62 -10.17 -5.03
N GLY A 49 -8.67 -8.91 -5.47
CA GLY A 49 -9.27 -7.83 -4.68
C GLY A 49 -8.46 -7.38 -3.45
N HIS A 50 -7.22 -7.87 -3.30
CA HIS A 50 -6.32 -7.49 -2.21
C HIS A 50 -5.10 -6.73 -2.74
N CYS A 51 -4.39 -6.10 -1.81
CA CYS A 51 -3.12 -5.44 -2.06
C CYS A 51 -2.16 -5.69 -0.90
N TRP A 52 -0.87 -5.48 -1.18
CA TRP A 52 0.18 -5.51 -0.18
C TRP A 52 0.67 -4.09 0.04
N VAL A 53 0.57 -3.62 1.29
CA VAL A 53 0.93 -2.26 1.68
C VAL A 53 2.07 -2.24 2.68
N GLU A 54 3.05 -1.37 2.47
CA GLU A 54 4.20 -1.20 3.36
C GLU A 54 4.41 0.26 3.74
N GLY A 55 4.99 0.48 4.92
CA GLY A 55 5.46 1.81 5.30
C GLY A 55 6.86 2.08 4.75
N ASP A 56 7.11 3.32 4.33
CA ASP A 56 8.43 3.76 3.85
C ASP A 56 9.52 3.76 4.95
N ASN A 57 9.14 3.63 6.22
CA ASN A 57 10.05 3.41 7.34
C ASN A 57 9.82 2.01 7.96
N PRO A 58 10.59 0.98 7.55
CA PRO A 58 10.37 -0.40 7.96
C PRO A 58 10.51 -0.64 9.46
N VAL A 59 11.36 0.14 10.14
CA VAL A 59 11.74 -0.10 11.54
C VAL A 59 10.60 0.22 12.50
N CYS A 60 9.66 1.08 12.11
CA CYS A 60 8.59 1.58 12.99
C CYS A 60 7.18 1.31 12.46
N SER A 61 7.04 0.49 11.42
CA SER A 61 5.79 0.34 10.68
C SER A 61 5.14 -1.01 10.98
N ALA A 62 3.96 -0.97 11.62
CA ALA A 62 2.97 -2.04 11.47
C ALA A 62 2.43 -1.98 10.03
N ASP A 63 2.70 -3.02 9.23
CA ASP A 63 2.28 -3.10 7.84
C ASP A 63 2.05 -4.56 7.40
N SER A 64 1.89 -4.81 6.10
CA SER A 64 1.56 -6.14 5.58
C SER A 64 2.60 -7.19 5.96
N ARG A 65 3.87 -6.79 6.07
CA ARG A 65 4.97 -7.70 6.44
C ARG A 65 4.89 -8.20 7.86
N SER A 66 4.35 -7.39 8.78
CA SER A 66 4.50 -7.60 10.23
C SER A 66 3.17 -7.76 10.98
N ALA A 67 2.06 -7.25 10.45
CA ALA A 67 0.81 -7.16 11.19
C ALA A 67 -0.45 -7.48 10.37
N TYR A 68 -0.46 -7.19 9.07
CA TYR A 68 -1.71 -7.23 8.28
C TYR A 68 -1.81 -8.37 7.27
N GLY A 69 -0.69 -8.83 6.71
CA GLY A 69 -0.72 -9.65 5.49
C GLY A 69 -1.38 -8.92 4.32
N SER A 70 -2.01 -9.67 3.41
CA SER A 70 -2.75 -9.12 2.28
C SER A 70 -3.99 -8.33 2.75
N VAL A 71 -4.12 -7.09 2.29
CA VAL A 71 -5.17 -6.15 2.72
C VAL A 71 -6.25 -5.97 1.64
N PRO A 72 -7.56 -6.08 1.97
CA PRO A 72 -8.62 -5.84 1.00
C PRO A 72 -8.59 -4.43 0.42
N LEU A 73 -8.68 -4.29 -0.91
CA LEU A 73 -8.73 -3.00 -1.60
C LEU A 73 -9.92 -2.13 -1.15
N GLY A 74 -10.98 -2.76 -0.62
CA GLY A 74 -12.16 -2.07 -0.09
C GLY A 74 -11.90 -1.24 1.17
N LEU A 75 -10.79 -1.46 1.87
CA LEU A 75 -10.40 -0.65 3.03
C LEU A 75 -9.76 0.69 2.63
N ILE A 76 -9.40 0.87 1.36
CA ILE A 76 -8.78 2.10 0.87
C ILE A 76 -9.86 3.18 0.72
N GLU A 77 -9.73 4.24 1.53
CA GLU A 77 -10.63 5.40 1.52
C GLU A 77 -10.12 6.52 0.61
N GLY A 78 -8.81 6.61 0.37
CA GLY A 78 -8.22 7.70 -0.40
C GLY A 78 -6.82 7.44 -0.96
N ARG A 79 -6.36 8.37 -1.81
CA ARG A 79 -5.03 8.36 -2.44
C ARG A 79 -4.36 9.71 -2.23
N ALA A 80 -3.13 9.70 -1.74
CA ALA A 80 -2.31 10.90 -1.68
C ALA A 80 -1.84 11.27 -3.09
N ARG A 81 -2.16 12.49 -3.54
CA ARG A 81 -1.83 12.99 -4.89
C ARG A 81 -0.72 14.02 -4.93
N GLY A 82 -0.42 14.66 -3.81
CA GLY A 82 0.56 15.73 -3.77
C GLY A 82 1.08 15.98 -2.37
N ILE A 83 2.30 16.52 -2.33
CA ILE A 83 2.94 17.07 -1.16
C ILE A 83 2.66 18.57 -1.22
N ILE A 84 2.04 19.11 -0.17
CA ILE A 84 1.73 20.55 -0.07
C ILE A 84 2.71 21.30 0.85
N TRP A 85 3.53 20.57 1.60
CA TRP A 85 4.49 21.13 2.56
C TRP A 85 5.65 20.15 2.82
N PRO A 86 6.89 20.61 3.11
CA PRO A 86 7.37 22.01 3.11
C PRO A 86 7.36 22.67 1.71
N PRO A 87 7.44 24.02 1.60
CA PRO A 87 7.31 24.71 0.31
C PRO A 87 8.32 24.24 -0.73
N ALA A 88 9.55 23.94 -0.30
CA ALA A 88 10.60 23.40 -1.14
C ALA A 88 10.33 21.97 -1.68
N ARG A 89 9.29 21.29 -1.16
CA ARG A 89 8.87 19.94 -1.54
C ARG A 89 7.47 19.91 -2.14
N ILE A 90 6.85 21.06 -2.41
CA ILE A 90 5.55 21.10 -3.08
C ILE A 90 5.69 20.42 -4.43
N SER A 91 4.98 19.31 -4.60
CA SER A 91 5.04 18.50 -5.81
C SER A 91 3.84 17.57 -5.88
N LEU A 92 3.45 17.19 -7.09
CA LEU A 92 2.53 16.08 -7.29
C LEU A 92 3.29 14.77 -7.08
N VAL A 93 2.67 13.83 -6.38
CA VAL A 93 3.22 12.48 -6.25
C VAL A 93 3.05 11.82 -7.63
N SER A 94 4.15 11.71 -8.38
CA SER A 94 4.10 11.19 -9.74
C SER A 94 3.59 9.76 -9.71
N GLN A 95 2.59 9.47 -10.55
CA GLN A 95 2.19 8.09 -10.83
C GLN A 95 3.25 7.53 -11.76
N THR A 96 4.06 6.56 -11.31
CA THR A 96 4.93 5.83 -12.22
C THR A 96 4.03 4.91 -13.03
N THR A 97 3.54 5.38 -14.18
CA THR A 97 2.87 4.52 -15.14
C THR A 97 3.90 3.52 -15.63
N VAL A 98 3.79 2.27 -15.18
CA VAL A 98 4.59 1.19 -15.73
C VAL A 98 4.04 0.96 -17.14
N ALA A 99 4.85 1.26 -18.16
CA ALA A 99 4.50 0.98 -19.55
C ALA A 99 4.21 -0.52 -19.69
N THR A 100 3.03 -0.83 -20.25
CA THR A 100 2.54 -2.20 -20.49
C THR A 100 3.37 -2.89 -21.57
#